data_AF-A0A7S1S5N7-F1
#
_entry.id   AF-A0A7S1S5N7-F1
#
_cell.length_a   1.000
_cell.length_b   1.000
_cell.length_c   1.000
_cell.angle_alpha   90.00
_cell.angle_beta   90.00
_cell.angle_gamma   90.00
#
_symmetry.space_group_name_H-M   'P 1'
#
loop_
_entity.id
_entity.type
_entity.pdbx_description
1 polymer ?
#
loop_
_entity_poly.entity_id
_entity_poly.type
_entity_poly.pdbx_seq_one_letter_code
_entity_poly.pdbx_strand_id
1 'polypeptide(L)'
;PGVMRSSPAGGPSQDASVQEVCRAVGTPVEVRHDYDGKTAGGGPGSRRSNGDDPFNLRNRFCVEQCYVFPQALAEIRSGRKTGHWSWFIFPTAPFVVDGEERGSSMNREYCLRDPPPNDLRGDEAARAYLRFSSDGVDLRANYIAMMTAVAEQLESGKTLEGLVGFLDDPKLRSSLDLFERASGGGFDDEVHALCRRVLAAAGPP
;
A
#
# COMPACT_ATOMS: atom_id res chain seq x y z
N PRO A 1 38.20 -15.08 44.56
CA PRO A 1 36.80 -14.89 44.12
C PRO A 1 36.62 -13.52 43.41
N GLY A 2 36.60 -13.55 42.08
CA GLY A 2 35.81 -12.66 41.19
C GLY A 2 36.05 -11.16 41.18
N VAL A 3 36.77 -10.70 40.15
CA VAL A 3 36.90 -9.30 39.70
C VAL A 3 35.80 -9.03 38.64
N MET A 4 35.18 -7.83 38.61
CA MET A 4 35.12 -6.93 37.43
C MET A 4 34.04 -5.82 37.51
N ARG A 5 34.44 -4.68 36.92
CA ARG A 5 33.73 -3.42 36.62
C ARG A 5 32.51 -3.69 35.69
N SER A 6 31.48 -2.85 35.54
CA SER A 6 31.49 -1.61 34.71
C SER A 6 30.05 -1.04 34.60
N SER A 7 29.89 0.30 34.56
CA SER A 7 28.80 1.01 33.82
C SER A 7 29.14 1.01 32.30
N PRO A 8 28.36 1.62 31.38
CA PRO A 8 26.92 1.95 31.29
C PRO A 8 26.31 1.44 29.94
N ALA A 9 25.00 1.58 29.71
CA ALA A 9 24.41 1.98 28.41
C ALA A 9 22.88 1.75 28.41
N GLY A 10 22.12 2.82 28.62
CA GLY A 10 20.75 2.90 28.11
C GLY A 10 20.83 3.06 26.60
N GLY A 11 20.59 1.98 25.86
CA GLY A 11 20.35 2.01 24.42
C GLY A 11 18.88 2.38 24.14
N PRO A 12 18.57 2.98 22.99
CA PRO A 12 17.24 3.50 22.70
C PRO A 12 16.22 2.36 22.50
N SER A 13 14.99 2.65 22.95
CA SER A 13 13.82 1.78 22.96
C SER A 13 13.43 1.28 21.56
N GLN A 14 13.07 0.00 21.43
CA GLN A 14 12.47 -0.61 20.22
C GLN A 14 10.99 -0.24 20.03
N ASP A 15 10.62 1.01 20.33
CA ASP A 15 9.25 1.52 20.20
C ASP A 15 9.24 2.80 19.35
N ALA A 16 9.96 2.77 18.22
CA ALA A 16 9.85 3.79 17.18
C ALA A 16 8.53 3.55 16.44
N SER A 17 7.43 3.90 17.10
CA SER A 17 6.09 3.79 16.56
C SER A 17 6.00 4.49 15.21
N VAL A 18 5.21 3.94 14.28
CA VAL A 18 4.96 4.50 12.94
C VAL A 18 4.67 6.02 12.99
N GLN A 19 4.12 6.53 14.09
CA GLN A 19 3.93 7.97 14.33
C GLN A 19 5.23 8.77 14.42
N GLU A 20 6.28 8.25 15.06
CA GLU A 20 7.58 8.91 15.16
C GLU A 20 8.25 8.97 13.79
N VAL A 21 8.04 7.93 13.00
CA VAL A 21 8.51 7.92 11.63
C VAL A 21 7.70 8.87 10.73
N CYS A 22 6.38 8.86 10.81
CA CYS A 22 5.51 9.80 10.10
C CYS A 22 5.77 11.26 10.48
N ARG A 23 6.13 11.53 11.74
CA ARG A 23 6.54 12.87 12.20
C ARG A 23 7.93 13.28 11.69
N ALA A 24 8.81 12.31 11.37
CA ALA A 24 10.16 12.57 10.90
C ALA A 24 10.25 12.87 9.39
N VAL A 25 9.18 12.68 8.60
CA VAL A 25 9.16 12.87 7.12
C VAL A 25 9.17 14.35 6.69
N GLY A 26 9.80 15.22 7.49
CA GLY A 26 10.13 16.60 7.14
C GLY A 26 11.42 16.75 6.32
N THR A 27 12.13 15.67 6.00
CA THR A 27 13.35 15.71 5.18
C THR A 27 13.50 14.43 4.33
N PRO A 28 13.90 14.54 3.05
CA PRO A 28 14.11 13.37 2.19
C PRO A 28 15.40 12.66 2.59
N VAL A 29 15.33 11.38 2.93
CA VAL A 29 16.52 10.54 3.12
C VAL A 29 16.35 9.26 2.32
N GLU A 30 17.33 8.98 1.46
CA GLU A 30 17.46 7.76 0.66
C GLU A 30 17.31 6.52 1.55
N VAL A 31 16.30 5.69 1.27
CA VAL A 31 16.06 4.45 2.01
C VAL A 31 16.96 3.35 1.43
N ARG A 32 18.01 2.98 2.17
CA ARG A 32 18.66 1.68 2.03
C ARG A 32 17.91 0.67 2.89
N HIS A 33 17.29 -0.31 2.24
CA HIS A 33 16.65 -1.45 2.89
C HIS A 33 17.64 -2.61 2.97
N ASP A 34 18.16 -2.88 4.17
CA ASP A 34 18.76 -4.18 4.51
C ASP A 34 17.86 -4.84 5.56
N TYR A 35 17.17 -5.90 5.16
CA TYR A 35 16.27 -6.68 6.01
C TYR A 35 16.93 -8.05 6.27
N ASP A 36 17.40 -8.28 7.50
CA ASP A 36 17.90 -9.58 7.93
C ASP A 36 17.13 -10.04 9.18
N GLY A 37 16.43 -11.16 9.05
CA GLY A 37 15.52 -11.68 10.07
C GLY A 37 16.19 -12.55 11.14
N LYS A 38 15.70 -12.45 12.39
CA LYS A 38 15.47 -13.59 13.31
C LYS A 38 14.89 -13.21 14.68
N THR A 39 13.68 -13.72 14.93
CA THR A 39 13.07 -14.32 16.14
C THR A 39 13.32 -13.81 17.59
N ALA A 40 12.18 -13.48 18.23
CA ALA A 40 11.61 -14.03 19.49
C ALA A 40 11.84 -13.33 20.86
N GLY A 41 10.71 -12.97 21.51
CA GLY A 41 10.50 -13.06 22.96
C GLY A 41 9.90 -11.83 23.66
N GLY A 42 8.66 -11.90 24.16
CA GLY A 42 8.14 -10.95 25.16
C GLY A 42 6.61 -10.86 25.30
N GLY A 43 6.08 -11.03 26.52
CA GLY A 43 4.72 -10.58 26.92
C GLY A 43 4.82 -9.43 27.94
N PRO A 44 3.76 -9.10 28.70
CA PRO A 44 2.36 -8.97 28.33
C PRO A 44 1.99 -7.46 28.31
N GLY A 45 1.80 -6.90 27.13
CA GLY A 45 1.17 -5.59 26.94
C GLY A 45 -0.05 -5.78 26.05
N SER A 46 -1.24 -5.44 26.55
CA SER A 46 -2.51 -5.30 25.82
C SER A 46 -2.47 -5.66 24.32
N ARG A 47 -2.63 -6.96 24.00
CA ARG A 47 -2.83 -7.45 22.63
C ARG A 47 -4.12 -6.84 22.07
N ARG A 48 -4.03 -5.77 21.27
CA ARG A 48 -5.06 -5.55 20.25
C ARG A 48 -4.94 -6.76 19.33
N SER A 49 -5.98 -7.59 19.33
CA SER A 49 -5.97 -8.86 18.62
C SER A 49 -5.74 -8.62 17.13
N ASN A 50 -5.08 -9.58 16.48
CA ASN A 50 -5.06 -9.76 15.02
C ASN A 50 -6.47 -9.75 14.35
N GLY A 51 -7.54 -9.71 15.15
CA GLY A 51 -8.93 -9.65 14.69
C GLY A 51 -9.36 -8.29 14.12
N ASP A 52 -8.69 -7.18 14.45
CA ASP A 52 -9.07 -5.84 13.94
C ASP A 52 -8.39 -5.51 12.60
N ASP A 53 -7.35 -6.26 12.21
CA ASP A 53 -6.62 -6.13 10.95
C ASP A 53 -6.28 -7.51 10.37
N PRO A 54 -7.28 -8.28 9.91
CA PRO A 54 -7.07 -9.65 9.42
C PRO A 54 -6.20 -9.73 8.15
N PHE A 55 -6.01 -8.60 7.46
CA PHE A 55 -5.24 -8.51 6.21
C PHE A 55 -3.85 -7.88 6.37
N ASN A 56 -3.44 -7.57 7.62
CA ASN A 56 -2.17 -6.93 7.95
C ASN A 56 -1.95 -5.59 7.21
N LEU A 57 -3.02 -4.81 7.07
CA LEU A 57 -3.05 -3.55 6.32
C LEU A 57 -2.20 -2.46 6.97
N ARG A 58 -2.10 -2.44 8.30
CA ARG A 58 -1.24 -1.48 9.01
C ARG A 58 0.20 -1.61 8.57
N ASN A 59 0.76 -2.80 8.69
CA ASN A 59 2.19 -3.03 8.45
C ASN A 59 2.53 -3.05 6.95
N ARG A 60 1.61 -3.53 6.12
CA ARG A 60 1.82 -3.57 4.67
C ARG A 60 1.59 -2.20 4.04
N PHE A 61 0.46 -1.55 4.27
CA PHE A 61 0.11 -0.35 3.50
C PHE A 61 0.31 0.95 4.28
N CYS A 62 -0.15 1.04 5.53
CA CYS A 62 -0.08 2.33 6.25
C CYS A 62 1.36 2.76 6.50
N VAL A 63 2.24 1.84 6.90
CA VAL A 63 3.67 2.13 7.09
C VAL A 63 4.27 2.67 5.81
N GLU A 64 4.22 1.91 4.70
CA GLU A 64 4.83 2.31 3.43
C GLU A 64 4.24 3.62 2.89
N GLN A 65 2.91 3.77 2.90
CA GLN A 65 2.26 4.99 2.40
C GLN A 65 2.59 6.23 3.20
N CYS A 66 2.90 6.11 4.49
CA CYS A 66 3.34 7.26 5.26
C CYS A 66 4.60 7.91 4.67
N TYR A 67 5.52 7.11 4.11
CA TYR A 67 6.73 7.63 3.48
C TYR A 67 6.52 8.03 2.03
N VAL A 68 5.89 7.15 1.24
CA VAL A 68 5.91 7.28 -0.22
C VAL A 68 4.77 8.14 -0.76
N PHE A 69 3.65 8.26 -0.04
CA PHE A 69 2.44 8.89 -0.59
C PHE A 69 2.64 10.35 -1.01
N PRO A 70 3.29 11.24 -0.21
CA PRO A 70 3.48 12.63 -0.61
C PRO A 70 4.26 12.77 -1.92
N GLN A 71 5.35 12.00 -2.07
CA GLN A 71 6.17 11.99 -3.28
C GLN A 71 5.40 11.38 -4.46
N ALA A 72 4.77 10.22 -4.27
CA ALA A 72 4.00 9.54 -5.31
C ALA A 72 2.90 10.45 -5.88
N LEU A 73 2.16 11.14 -5.01
CA LEU A 73 1.11 12.06 -5.44
C LEU A 73 1.67 13.26 -6.21
N ALA A 74 2.82 13.80 -5.79
CA ALA A 74 3.50 14.88 -6.51
C ALA A 74 3.98 14.43 -7.90
N GLU A 75 4.58 13.24 -8.01
CA GLU A 75 5.01 12.64 -9.27
C GLU A 75 3.84 12.50 -10.25
N ILE A 76 2.71 11.92 -9.80
CA ILE A 76 1.52 11.77 -10.65
C ILE A 76 0.94 13.12 -11.05
N ARG A 77 0.86 14.09 -10.14
CA ARG A 77 0.43 15.46 -10.49
C ARG A 77 1.36 16.16 -11.48
N SER A 78 2.66 15.82 -11.47
CA SER A 78 3.61 16.31 -12.48
C SER A 78 3.51 15.57 -13.83
N GLY A 79 2.68 14.53 -13.90
CA GLY A 79 2.38 13.81 -15.13
C GLY A 79 3.40 12.75 -15.52
N ARG A 80 4.21 12.27 -14.56
CA ARG A 80 5.11 11.11 -14.72
C ARG A 80 5.56 10.52 -13.39
N LYS A 81 5.33 9.22 -13.21
CA LYS A 81 5.93 8.40 -12.15
C LYS A 81 7.44 8.23 -12.37
N THR A 82 8.21 8.36 -11.29
CA THR A 82 9.67 8.14 -11.29
C THR A 82 10.15 7.23 -10.17
N GLY A 83 9.38 7.07 -9.08
CA GLY A 83 9.77 6.27 -7.92
C GLY A 83 9.30 4.80 -7.94
N HIS A 84 9.68 4.06 -6.90
CA HIS A 84 9.34 2.64 -6.69
C HIS A 84 8.30 2.47 -5.59
N TRP A 85 7.05 2.82 -5.87
CA TRP A 85 5.98 2.86 -4.87
C TRP A 85 4.66 2.19 -5.33
N SER A 86 4.59 1.69 -6.57
CA SER A 86 3.33 1.25 -7.18
C SER A 86 2.67 0.09 -6.45
N TRP A 87 3.43 -0.81 -5.82
CA TRP A 87 2.86 -1.91 -5.02
C TRP A 87 2.03 -1.43 -3.83
N PHE A 88 2.46 -0.32 -3.21
CA PHE A 88 1.85 0.20 -1.98
C PHE A 88 0.67 1.11 -2.29
N ILE A 89 0.67 1.74 -3.47
CA ILE A 89 -0.29 2.78 -3.89
C ILE A 89 -1.33 2.24 -4.87
N PHE A 90 -0.98 1.23 -5.67
CA PHE A 90 -1.89 0.51 -6.57
C PHE A 90 -2.01 -0.96 -6.15
N PRO A 91 -2.63 -1.26 -4.99
CA PRO A 91 -2.84 -2.65 -4.57
C PRO A 91 -3.67 -3.40 -5.61
N THR A 92 -3.25 -4.63 -5.92
CA THR A 92 -3.92 -5.49 -6.91
C THR A 92 -4.49 -6.73 -6.24
N ALA A 93 -5.34 -7.46 -6.95
CA ALA A 93 -5.62 -8.85 -6.61
C ALA A 93 -4.35 -9.70 -6.82
N PRO A 94 -4.30 -10.94 -6.29
CA PRO A 94 -3.26 -11.89 -6.65
C PRO A 94 -3.18 -12.06 -8.17
N PHE A 95 -1.97 -11.98 -8.72
CA PHE A 95 -1.78 -12.07 -10.16
C PHE A 95 -1.74 -13.54 -10.58
N VAL A 96 -2.79 -14.01 -11.25
CA VAL A 96 -2.97 -15.41 -11.63
C VAL A 96 -2.93 -15.58 -13.14
N VAL A 97 -2.14 -16.53 -13.62
CA VAL A 97 -2.06 -16.92 -15.04
C VAL A 97 -2.15 -18.43 -15.11
N ASP A 98 -3.10 -18.96 -15.89
CA ASP A 98 -3.37 -20.40 -16.04
C ASP A 98 -3.63 -21.13 -14.70
N GLY A 99 -4.27 -20.44 -13.75
CA GLY A 99 -4.56 -20.97 -12.41
C GLY A 99 -3.38 -20.95 -11.45
N GLU A 100 -2.20 -20.49 -11.88
CA GLU A 100 -1.01 -20.36 -11.04
C GLU A 100 -0.73 -18.89 -10.70
N GLU A 101 -0.39 -18.62 -9.44
CA GLU A 101 0.01 -17.29 -9.03
C GLU A 101 1.42 -16.94 -9.55
N ARG A 102 1.48 -15.85 -10.31
CA ARG A 102 2.67 -15.25 -10.90
C ARG A 102 3.03 -13.94 -10.17
N GLY A 103 4.14 -13.34 -10.59
CA GLY A 103 4.62 -12.06 -10.07
C GLY A 103 5.83 -12.20 -9.15
N SER A 104 6.44 -11.05 -8.84
CA SER A 104 7.58 -10.97 -7.92
C SER A 104 7.17 -11.28 -6.48
N SER A 105 8.15 -11.52 -5.60
CA SER A 105 7.91 -11.59 -4.15
C SER A 105 7.13 -10.37 -3.65
N MET A 106 7.49 -9.18 -4.12
CA MET A 106 6.81 -7.92 -3.80
C MET A 106 5.35 -7.90 -4.28
N ASN A 107 5.04 -8.45 -5.47
CA ASN A 107 3.64 -8.57 -5.92
C ASN A 107 2.83 -9.47 -4.97
N ARG A 108 3.40 -10.60 -4.56
CA ARG A 108 2.72 -11.55 -3.66
C ARG A 108 2.52 -10.95 -2.27
N GLU A 109 3.53 -10.25 -1.76
CA GLU A 109 3.50 -9.60 -0.45
C GLU A 109 2.50 -8.45 -0.39
N TYR A 110 2.27 -7.71 -1.49
CA TYR A 110 1.42 -6.52 -1.51
C TYR A 110 0.09 -6.68 -2.28
N CYS A 111 -0.22 -7.87 -2.79
CA CYS A 111 -1.55 -8.15 -3.32
C CYS A 111 -2.60 -8.24 -2.21
N LEU A 112 -3.79 -7.68 -2.45
CA LEU A 112 -4.93 -7.80 -1.55
C LEU A 112 -5.53 -9.20 -1.72
N ARG A 113 -5.29 -10.06 -0.73
CA ARG A 113 -5.64 -11.47 -0.75
C ARG A 113 -6.74 -11.76 0.25
N ASP A 114 -7.81 -12.39 -0.22
CA ASP A 114 -8.88 -12.90 0.63
C ASP A 114 -8.47 -14.21 1.32
N PRO A 115 -9.15 -14.62 2.40
CA PRO A 115 -8.98 -15.97 2.93
C PRO A 115 -9.49 -17.03 1.93
N PRO A 116 -8.99 -18.28 2.02
CA PRO A 116 -9.57 -19.39 1.29
C PRO A 116 -11.08 -19.51 1.56
N PRO A 117 -11.89 -19.92 0.56
CA PRO A 117 -11.50 -20.43 -0.75
C PRO A 117 -11.36 -19.35 -1.84
N ASN A 118 -11.47 -18.06 -1.50
CA ASN A 118 -11.50 -16.96 -2.47
C ASN A 118 -10.16 -16.23 -2.57
N ASP A 119 -9.05 -16.87 -2.19
CA ASP A 119 -7.74 -16.24 -1.98
C ASP A 119 -7.06 -15.72 -3.25
N LEU A 120 -7.74 -15.77 -4.40
CA LEU A 120 -7.31 -15.19 -5.67
C LEU A 120 -8.17 -14.00 -6.13
N ARG A 121 -9.24 -13.65 -5.39
CA ARG A 121 -10.20 -12.58 -5.77
C ARG A 121 -9.83 -11.21 -5.22
N GLY A 122 -9.59 -11.12 -3.91
CA GLY A 122 -9.16 -9.90 -3.21
C GLY A 122 -10.27 -8.91 -2.87
N ASP A 123 -11.54 -9.26 -3.07
CA ASP A 123 -12.67 -8.33 -2.90
C ASP A 123 -12.87 -7.97 -1.42
N GLU A 124 -12.72 -8.94 -0.50
CA GLU A 124 -12.87 -8.72 0.93
C GLU A 124 -11.70 -7.88 1.48
N ALA A 125 -10.48 -8.20 1.05
CA ALA A 125 -9.27 -7.46 1.38
C ALA A 125 -9.31 -6.02 0.85
N ALA A 126 -9.83 -5.79 -0.36
CA ALA A 126 -10.02 -4.44 -0.91
C ALA A 126 -11.06 -3.63 -0.14
N ARG A 127 -12.17 -4.25 0.25
CA ARG A 127 -13.17 -3.61 1.12
C ARG A 127 -12.61 -3.27 2.50
N ALA A 128 -11.78 -4.15 3.06
CA ALA A 128 -11.08 -3.87 4.31
C ALA A 128 -10.10 -2.70 4.13
N TYR A 129 -9.32 -2.68 3.05
CA TYR A 129 -8.41 -1.58 2.69
C TYR A 129 -9.16 -0.23 2.63
N LEU A 130 -10.32 -0.16 1.96
CA LEU A 130 -11.13 1.07 1.87
C LEU A 130 -11.77 1.52 3.20
N ARG A 131 -11.77 0.68 4.24
CA ARG A 131 -12.27 1.04 5.56
C ARG A 131 -11.15 1.27 6.58
N PHE A 132 -9.90 1.08 6.17
CA PHE A 132 -8.79 1.02 7.09
C PHE A 132 -8.11 2.37 7.22
N SER A 133 -8.06 2.84 8.47
CA SER A 133 -7.30 4.02 8.88
C SER A 133 -6.47 3.67 10.10
N SER A 134 -5.20 4.02 10.10
CA SER A 134 -4.29 3.76 11.22
C SER A 134 -3.15 4.77 11.25
N ASP A 135 -2.74 5.18 12.45
CA ASP A 135 -1.53 5.99 12.69
C ASP A 135 -1.47 7.29 11.86
N GLY A 136 -2.64 7.89 11.58
CA GLY A 136 -2.76 9.12 10.79
C GLY A 136 -2.82 8.90 9.28
N VAL A 137 -2.76 7.65 8.82
CA VAL A 137 -2.94 7.26 7.41
C VAL A 137 -4.38 6.76 7.22
N ASP A 138 -5.06 7.31 6.22
CA ASP A 138 -6.35 6.83 5.73
C ASP A 138 -6.16 6.27 4.31
N LEU A 139 -6.24 4.95 4.18
CA LEU A 139 -5.96 4.26 2.92
C LEU A 139 -6.99 4.58 1.83
N ARG A 140 -8.25 4.83 2.22
CA ARG A 140 -9.32 5.23 1.30
C ARG A 140 -9.07 6.64 0.79
N ALA A 141 -8.81 7.58 1.68
CA ALA A 141 -8.54 8.97 1.31
C ALA A 141 -7.32 9.07 0.39
N ASN A 142 -6.25 8.32 0.68
CA ASN A 142 -5.07 8.25 -0.17
C ASN A 142 -5.39 7.67 -1.55
N TYR A 143 -6.16 6.58 -1.61
CA TYR A 143 -6.57 5.97 -2.89
C TYR A 143 -7.39 6.96 -3.74
N ILE A 144 -8.36 7.65 -3.14
CA ILE A 144 -9.18 8.67 -3.83
C ILE A 144 -8.30 9.80 -4.37
N ALA A 145 -7.41 10.36 -3.55
CA ALA A 145 -6.53 11.45 -3.96
C ALA A 145 -5.61 11.03 -5.11
N MET A 146 -5.07 9.81 -5.07
CA MET A 146 -4.23 9.27 -6.13
C MET A 146 -5.01 9.03 -7.42
N MET A 147 -6.16 8.34 -7.36
CA MET A 147 -6.97 8.05 -8.55
C MET A 147 -7.56 9.32 -9.16
N THR A 148 -7.87 10.34 -8.35
CA THR A 148 -8.27 11.67 -8.83
C THR A 148 -7.15 12.32 -9.64
N ALA A 149 -5.91 12.33 -9.12
CA ALA A 149 -4.77 12.88 -9.83
C ALA A 149 -4.47 12.10 -11.13
N VAL A 150 -4.63 10.77 -11.13
CA VAL A 150 -4.52 9.96 -12.35
C VAL A 150 -5.60 10.37 -13.37
N ALA A 151 -6.87 10.45 -12.96
CA ALA A 151 -7.96 10.83 -13.87
C ALA A 151 -7.72 12.20 -14.51
N GLU A 152 -7.31 13.20 -13.74
CA GLU A 152 -6.99 14.54 -14.23
C GLU A 152 -5.87 14.53 -15.28
N GLN A 153 -4.82 13.73 -15.07
CA GLN A 153 -3.73 13.60 -16.04
C GLN A 153 -4.22 12.96 -17.35
N LEU A 154 -5.02 11.90 -17.27
CA LEU A 154 -5.54 11.24 -18.46
C LEU A 154 -6.48 12.15 -19.25
N GLU A 155 -7.36 12.87 -18.56
CA GLU A 155 -8.27 13.86 -19.17
C GLU A 155 -7.53 15.05 -19.79
N SER A 156 -6.32 15.36 -19.30
CA SER A 156 -5.42 16.35 -19.92
C SER A 156 -4.68 15.84 -21.17
N GLY A 157 -4.88 14.57 -21.55
CA GLY A 157 -4.31 13.97 -22.76
C GLY A 157 -3.07 13.10 -22.53
N LYS A 158 -2.71 12.79 -21.27
CA LYS A 158 -1.67 11.79 -20.98
C LYS A 158 -2.22 10.38 -21.22
N THR A 159 -1.35 9.48 -21.67
CA THR A 159 -1.66 8.05 -21.67
C THR A 159 -1.32 7.44 -20.32
N LEU A 160 -1.96 6.32 -19.97
CA LEU A 160 -1.69 5.60 -18.72
C LEU A 160 -0.23 5.11 -18.68
N GLU A 161 0.23 4.44 -19.74
CA GLU A 161 1.64 4.09 -19.92
C GLU A 161 2.58 5.31 -19.84
N GLY A 162 2.20 6.45 -20.43
CA GLY A 162 3.01 7.68 -20.36
C GLY A 162 3.10 8.28 -18.96
N LEU A 163 2.11 8.02 -18.12
CA LEU A 163 2.01 8.49 -16.75
C LEU A 163 2.72 7.57 -15.76
N VAL A 164 2.45 6.26 -15.80
CA VAL A 164 2.98 5.29 -14.81
C VAL A 164 4.09 4.39 -15.35
N GLY A 165 4.27 4.32 -16.67
CA GLY A 165 5.23 3.46 -17.33
C GLY A 165 4.67 2.08 -17.71
N PHE A 166 5.30 1.45 -18.70
CA PHE A 166 4.90 0.15 -19.26
C PHE A 166 4.75 -0.97 -18.22
N LEU A 167 5.62 -1.01 -17.22
CA LEU A 167 5.59 -2.06 -16.18
C LEU A 167 4.44 -1.87 -15.17
N ASP A 168 4.00 -0.63 -14.96
CA ASP A 168 3.01 -0.29 -13.94
C ASP A 168 1.61 0.00 -14.52
N ASP A 169 1.48 0.20 -15.83
CA ASP A 169 0.17 0.33 -16.49
C ASP A 169 -0.72 -0.91 -16.22
N PRO A 170 -0.29 -2.16 -16.48
CA PRO A 170 -1.10 -3.34 -16.17
C PRO A 170 -1.44 -3.47 -14.68
N LYS A 171 -0.53 -3.00 -13.80
CA LYS A 171 -0.75 -3.01 -12.34
C LYS A 171 -1.83 -2.02 -11.95
N LEU A 172 -1.80 -0.80 -12.48
CA LEU A 172 -2.81 0.21 -12.21
C LEU A 172 -4.18 -0.22 -12.76
N ARG A 173 -4.26 -0.79 -13.96
CA ARG A 173 -5.51 -1.38 -14.48
C ARG A 173 -6.05 -2.48 -13.57
N SER A 174 -5.19 -3.41 -13.15
CA SER A 174 -5.58 -4.47 -12.22
C SER A 174 -6.07 -3.94 -10.87
N SER A 175 -5.45 -2.87 -10.36
CA SER A 175 -5.91 -2.19 -9.15
C SER A 175 -7.29 -1.55 -9.36
N LEU A 176 -7.48 -0.83 -10.46
CA LEU A 176 -8.76 -0.20 -10.80
C LEU A 176 -9.88 -1.21 -10.95
N ASP A 177 -9.66 -2.33 -11.65
CA ASP A 177 -10.65 -3.39 -11.81
C ASP A 177 -11.02 -4.07 -10.48
N LEU A 178 -10.04 -4.26 -9.59
CA LEU A 178 -10.28 -4.77 -8.24
C LEU A 178 -11.16 -3.80 -7.45
N PHE A 179 -10.76 -2.54 -7.36
CA PHE A 179 -11.48 -1.56 -6.55
C PHE A 179 -12.83 -1.18 -7.15
N GLU A 180 -13.00 -1.16 -8.48
CA GLU A 180 -14.31 -0.97 -9.13
C GLU A 180 -15.29 -2.08 -8.71
N ARG A 181 -14.84 -3.34 -8.78
CA ARG A 181 -15.65 -4.49 -8.37
C ARG A 181 -15.93 -4.51 -6.87
N ALA A 182 -14.93 -4.22 -6.05
CA ALA A 182 -15.04 -4.27 -4.59
C ALA A 182 -15.93 -3.17 -4.01
N SER A 183 -15.94 -2.00 -4.64
CA SER A 183 -16.72 -0.81 -4.22
C SER A 183 -18.15 -0.76 -4.79
N GLY A 184 -18.48 -1.60 -5.76
CA GLY A 184 -19.81 -1.69 -6.35
C GLY A 184 -20.91 -2.15 -5.37
N GLY A 185 -22.18 -2.00 -5.78
CA GLY A 185 -23.34 -2.41 -4.99
C GLY A 185 -23.62 -1.50 -3.78
N GLY A 186 -23.23 -0.22 -3.86
CA GLY A 186 -23.43 0.76 -2.78
C GLY A 186 -22.43 0.64 -1.63
N PHE A 187 -21.32 -0.11 -1.81
CA PHE A 187 -20.30 -0.22 -0.79
C PHE A 187 -19.52 1.10 -0.62
N ASP A 188 -19.08 1.68 -1.74
CA ASP A 188 -18.38 2.96 -1.78
C ASP A 188 -18.56 3.62 -3.16
N ASP A 189 -19.66 4.36 -3.34
CA ASP A 189 -20.05 4.92 -4.64
C ASP A 189 -19.01 5.91 -5.20
N GLU A 190 -18.28 6.61 -4.32
CA GLU A 190 -17.24 7.56 -4.71
C GLU A 190 -16.04 6.82 -5.33
N VAL A 191 -15.52 5.80 -4.65
CA VAL A 191 -14.44 4.97 -5.18
C VAL A 191 -14.88 4.25 -6.45
N HIS A 192 -16.10 3.71 -6.47
CA HIS A 192 -16.65 3.02 -7.63
C HIS A 192 -16.70 3.92 -8.86
N ALA A 193 -17.29 5.12 -8.73
CA ALA A 193 -17.37 6.09 -9.81
C ALA A 193 -15.98 6.55 -10.27
N LEU A 194 -15.05 6.73 -9.33
CA LEU A 194 -13.69 7.17 -9.63
C LEU A 194 -12.89 6.11 -10.39
N CYS A 195 -12.97 4.83 -9.99
CA CYS A 195 -12.33 3.74 -10.74
C CYS A 195 -12.86 3.67 -12.18
N ARG A 196 -14.18 3.78 -12.36
CA ARG A 196 -14.80 3.79 -13.69
C ARG A 196 -14.37 5.00 -14.53
N ARG A 197 -14.24 6.17 -13.92
CA ARG A 197 -13.74 7.40 -14.58
C ARG A 197 -12.33 7.18 -15.11
N VAL A 198 -11.43 6.64 -14.29
CA VAL A 198 -10.04 6.37 -14.70
C VAL A 198 -9.99 5.30 -15.80
N LEU A 199 -10.73 4.19 -15.65
CA LEU A 199 -10.79 3.12 -16.65
C LEU A 199 -11.32 3.62 -18.00
N ALA A 200 -12.35 4.48 -17.99
CA ALA A 200 -12.87 5.09 -19.22
C ALA A 200 -11.85 6.01 -19.90
N ALA A 201 -11.13 6.83 -19.12
CA ALA A 201 -10.09 7.72 -19.64
C ALA A 201 -8.84 6.99 -20.12
N ALA A 202 -8.50 5.85 -19.52
CA ALA A 202 -7.36 5.02 -19.90
C ALA A 202 -7.54 4.29 -21.23
N GLY A 203 -8.78 4.16 -21.72
CA GLY A 203 -9.11 3.39 -22.92
C GLY A 203 -8.90 1.88 -22.74
N PRO A 204 -9.05 1.09 -23.82
CA PRO A 204 -8.81 -0.34 -23.78
C PRO A 204 -7.33 -0.65 -23.43
N PRO A 205 -7.05 -1.83 -22.84
CA PRO A 205 -5.69 -2.33 -22.66
C PRO A 205 -4.99 -2.63 -23.99
#